data_AF-A0A847FJN2-F1
#
_entry.id   AF-A0A847FJN2-F1
#
_cell.length_a   1.000
_cell.length_b   1.000
_cell.length_c   1.000
_cell.angle_alpha   90.00
_cell.angle_beta   90.00
_cell.angle_gamma   90.00
#
_symmetry.space_group_name_H-M   'P 1'
#
loop_
_entity.id
_entity.type
_entity.pdbx_description
1 polymer ?
#
loop_
_entity_poly.entity_id
_entity_poly.type
_entity_poly.pdbx_seq_one_letter_code
_entity_poly.pdbx_strand_id
1 'polypeptide(L)'
;MVDESGVPGRGLTAAALIGGVLFLAGGLIFLCAAVDNLARMPISLALLVIGTGLAAWAGTRLRRARRVSAGVLDDLIVGLAGRHDAEVTLAQVVDELRVPDEAARAALARLEANGLSYQERREGRTVYLFPGLKESKVVRRCAYCGNEYSVREPLHKCPNCGGQLEIVKT
;
A
#
# COMPACT_ATOMS: atom_id res chain seq x y z
N MET A 1 3.72 -11.95 30.49
CA MET A 1 3.08 -10.86 29.73
C MET A 1 3.76 -10.77 28.39
N VAL A 2 2.93 -10.75 27.34
CA VAL A 2 3.16 -11.18 25.96
C VAL A 2 4.07 -10.24 25.16
N ASP A 3 5.01 -10.81 24.39
CA ASP A 3 5.07 -10.58 22.95
C ASP A 3 5.65 -11.82 22.24
N GLU A 4 4.76 -12.57 21.58
CA GLU A 4 4.99 -13.76 20.74
C GLU A 4 5.14 -13.40 19.26
N SER A 5 5.46 -12.15 18.89
CA SER A 5 5.73 -11.83 17.49
C SER A 5 7.20 -12.08 17.13
N GLY A 6 7.45 -13.27 16.58
CA GLY A 6 8.70 -13.71 15.95
C GLY A 6 9.12 -12.87 14.74
N VAL A 7 9.38 -11.58 14.95
CA VAL A 7 10.05 -10.69 14.00
C VAL A 7 11.21 -10.02 14.75
N PRO A 8 12.44 -10.57 14.69
CA PRO A 8 13.58 -10.16 15.53
C PRO A 8 14.09 -8.72 15.31
N GLY A 9 13.38 -7.88 14.56
CA GLY A 9 13.72 -6.48 14.32
C GLY A 9 12.81 -5.45 15.00
N ARG A 10 11.56 -5.77 15.31
CA ARG A 10 10.54 -4.74 15.65
C ARG A 10 10.69 -4.21 17.08
N GLY A 11 10.87 -5.12 18.05
CA GLY A 11 11.12 -4.75 19.46
C GLY A 11 12.40 -3.95 19.66
N LEU A 12 13.49 -4.33 18.97
CA LEU A 12 14.77 -3.63 19.04
C LEU A 12 14.65 -2.19 18.51
N THR A 13 13.91 -1.98 17.42
CA THR A 13 13.69 -0.61 16.89
C THR A 13 12.84 0.25 17.82
N ALA A 14 11.84 -0.32 18.49
CA ALA A 14 11.02 0.41 19.46
C ALA A 14 11.84 0.81 20.69
N ALA A 15 12.65 -0.11 21.24
CA ALA A 15 13.55 0.16 22.35
C ALA A 15 14.58 1.26 22.02
N ALA A 16 15.16 1.23 20.81
CA ALA A 16 16.10 2.26 20.35
C ALA A 16 15.44 3.65 20.22
N LEU A 17 14.17 3.69 19.79
CA LEU A 17 13.41 4.94 19.69
C LEU A 17 13.10 5.53 21.06
N ILE A 18 12.63 4.70 22.00
CA ILE A 18 12.35 5.11 23.38
C ILE A 18 13.63 5.58 24.06
N GLY A 19 14.73 4.83 23.92
CA GLY A 19 16.05 5.23 24.42
C GLY A 19 16.51 6.56 23.84
N GLY A 20 16.38 6.75 22.52
CA GLY A 20 16.72 8.01 21.85
C GLY A 20 15.91 9.21 22.36
N VAL A 21 14.60 9.04 22.58
CA VAL A 21 13.74 10.09 23.15
C VAL A 21 14.15 10.47 24.56
N LEU A 22 14.47 9.49 25.42
CA LEU A 22 14.93 9.74 26.78
C LEU A 22 16.29 10.46 26.80
N PHE A 23 17.22 10.06 25.93
CA PHE A 23 18.51 10.73 25.79
C PHE A 23 18.36 12.17 25.27
N LEU A 24 17.46 12.42 24.32
CA LEU A 24 17.17 13.77 23.84
C LEU A 24 16.53 14.64 24.93
N ALA A 25 15.56 14.11 25.68
CA ALA A 25 14.93 14.82 26.78
C ALA A 25 15.96 15.17 27.88
N GLY A 26 16.80 14.21 28.27
CA GLY A 26 17.89 14.44 29.21
C GLY A 26 18.92 15.47 28.71
N GLY A 27 19.30 15.39 27.42
CA GLY A 27 20.19 16.34 26.78
C GLY A 27 19.64 17.76 26.74
N LEU A 28 18.34 17.93 26.47
CA LEU A 28 17.63 19.21 26.50
C LEU A 28 17.56 19.80 27.92
N ILE A 29 17.25 18.97 28.92
CA ILE A 29 17.24 19.40 30.33
C ILE A 29 18.63 19.88 30.76
N PHE A 30 19.68 19.13 30.41
CA PHE A 30 21.07 19.53 30.70
C PHE A 30 21.51 20.76 29.90
N LEU A 31 20.99 20.97 28.69
CA LEU A 31 21.26 22.17 27.90
C LEU A 31 20.63 23.41 28.55
N CYS A 32 19.40 23.31 29.07
CA CYS A 32 18.80 24.38 29.87
C CYS A 32 19.61 24.68 31.14
N ALA A 33 20.13 23.64 31.81
CA ALA A 33 20.97 23.78 33.00
C ALA A 33 22.42 24.25 32.70
N ALA A 34 22.85 24.24 31.44
CA ALA A 34 24.17 24.70 31.02
C ALA A 34 24.28 26.23 30.97
N VAL A 35 23.15 26.95 30.99
CA VAL A 35 23.08 28.41 31.07
C VAL A 35 23.75 28.92 32.36
N ASP A 36 23.62 28.18 33.47
CA ASP A 36 24.20 28.55 34.77
C ASP A 36 25.62 27.99 35.00
N ASN A 37 26.05 26.98 34.23
CA ASN A 37 27.31 26.31 34.44
C ASN A 37 27.90 25.74 33.13
N LEU A 38 28.87 26.47 32.57
CA LEU A 38 29.50 26.14 31.29
C LEU A 38 30.24 24.79 31.31
N ALA A 39 30.64 24.30 32.49
CA ALA A 39 31.24 22.97 32.66
C ALA A 39 30.29 21.81 32.28
N ARG A 40 28.98 22.05 32.16
CA ARG A 40 27.97 21.03 31.80
C ARG A 40 27.67 20.96 30.30
N MET A 41 28.19 21.91 29.49
CA MET A 41 28.10 21.90 28.03
C MET A 41 28.58 20.60 27.34
N PRO A 42 29.72 19.99 27.72
CA PRO A 42 30.17 18.78 27.03
C PRO A 42 29.22 17.59 27.27
N ILE A 43 28.56 17.54 28.43
CA ILE A 43 27.61 16.48 28.79
C ILE A 43 26.32 16.63 27.98
N SER A 44 25.74 17.84 27.91
CA SER A 44 24.52 18.09 27.12
C SER A 44 24.75 17.80 25.64
N LEU A 45 25.90 18.22 25.10
CA LEU A 45 26.26 17.96 23.71
C LEU A 45 26.39 16.46 23.42
N ALA A 46 27.06 15.70 24.29
CA ALA A 46 27.21 14.25 24.12
C ALA A 46 25.85 13.53 24.13
N LEU A 47 24.97 13.88 25.07
CA LEU A 47 23.62 13.31 25.15
C LEU A 47 22.77 13.64 23.92
N LEU A 48 22.85 14.86 23.40
CA LEU A 48 22.12 15.28 22.19
C LEU A 48 22.64 14.58 20.94
N VAL A 49 23.96 14.44 20.78
CA VAL A 49 24.57 13.74 19.64
C VAL A 49 24.18 12.25 19.65
N ILE A 50 24.24 11.61 20.81
CA ILE A 50 23.86 10.19 20.96
C ILE A 50 22.35 10.02 20.71
N GLY A 51 21.51 10.88 21.30
CA GLY A 51 20.06 10.84 21.15
C GLY A 51 19.60 11.09 19.72
N THR A 52 20.15 12.10 19.05
CA THR A 52 19.86 12.38 17.62
C THR A 52 20.34 11.24 16.73
N GLY A 53 21.53 10.67 16.98
CA GLY A 53 22.04 9.51 16.24
C GLY A 53 21.11 8.29 16.34
N LEU A 54 20.68 7.94 17.56
CA LEU A 54 19.74 6.84 17.80
C LEU A 54 18.38 7.10 17.14
N ALA A 55 17.82 8.31 17.27
CA ALA A 55 16.54 8.67 16.68
C ALA A 55 16.60 8.66 15.14
N ALA A 56 17.68 9.16 14.54
CA ALA A 56 17.90 9.14 13.10
C ALA A 56 18.06 7.71 12.57
N TRP A 57 18.80 6.85 13.28
CA TRP A 57 18.97 5.45 12.91
C TRP A 57 17.66 4.66 13.04
N ALA A 58 16.92 4.83 14.15
CA ALA A 58 15.63 4.20 14.33
C ALA A 58 14.61 4.70 13.29
N GLY A 59 14.60 6.00 13.00
CA GLY A 59 13.73 6.61 12.00
C GLY A 59 14.03 6.14 10.57
N THR A 60 15.31 6.03 10.19
CA THR A 60 15.70 5.53 8.86
C THR A 60 15.40 4.03 8.71
N ARG A 61 15.65 3.23 9.75
CA ARG A 61 15.30 1.80 9.77
C ARG A 61 13.78 1.59 9.71
N LEU A 62 13.01 2.40 10.42
CA LEU A 62 11.55 2.37 10.38
C LEU A 62 11.01 2.85 9.03
N ARG A 63 11.62 3.87 8.40
CA ARG A 63 11.30 4.27 7.02
C ARG A 63 11.59 3.15 6.03
N ARG A 64 12.68 2.41 6.20
CA ARG A 64 12.99 1.22 5.38
C ARG A 64 11.95 0.12 5.58
N ALA A 65 11.51 -0.12 6.81
CA ALA A 65 10.42 -1.05 7.12
C ALA A 65 9.04 -0.57 6.62
N ARG A 66 8.78 0.75 6.60
CA ARG A 66 7.54 1.35 6.08
C ARG A 66 7.49 1.46 4.57
N ARG A 67 8.62 1.52 3.86
CA ARG A 67 8.64 1.25 2.41
C ARG A 67 8.20 -0.19 2.09
N VAL A 68 8.16 -1.06 3.11
CA VAL A 68 7.60 -2.42 3.10
C VAL A 68 6.28 -2.48 3.87
N SER A 69 5.60 -1.35 4.17
CA SER A 69 4.23 -1.40 4.69
C SER A 69 3.33 -1.85 3.55
N ALA A 70 3.24 -3.17 3.43
CA ALA A 70 2.55 -3.94 2.43
C ALA A 70 1.26 -3.29 1.93
N GLY A 71 0.38 -2.88 2.84
CA GLY A 71 -0.92 -2.33 2.51
C GLY A 71 -0.90 -1.05 1.67
N VAL A 72 0.06 -0.14 1.89
CA VAL A 72 0.11 1.11 1.10
C VAL A 72 0.52 0.82 -0.35
N LEU A 73 1.42 -0.14 -0.56
CA LEU A 73 1.81 -0.53 -1.90
C LEU A 73 0.67 -1.29 -2.60
N ASP A 74 -0.07 -2.10 -1.85
CA ASP A 74 -1.24 -2.82 -2.34
C ASP A 74 -2.31 -1.82 -2.83
N ASP A 75 -2.64 -0.78 -2.04
CA ASP A 75 -3.58 0.29 -2.41
C ASP A 75 -3.12 1.08 -3.65
N LEU A 76 -1.82 1.40 -3.74
CA LEU A 76 -1.26 2.12 -4.89
C LEU A 76 -1.31 1.28 -6.18
N ILE A 77 -1.08 -0.02 -6.09
CA ILE A 77 -1.19 -0.95 -7.23
C ILE A 77 -2.65 -1.06 -7.68
N VAL A 78 -3.60 -1.16 -6.75
CA VAL A 78 -5.04 -1.17 -7.05
C VAL A 78 -5.46 0.15 -7.72
N GLY A 79 -4.99 1.30 -7.20
CA GLY A 79 -5.22 2.61 -7.82
C GLY A 79 -4.58 2.74 -9.21
N LEU A 80 -3.42 2.11 -9.43
CA LEU A 80 -2.78 2.04 -10.75
C LEU A 80 -3.62 1.19 -11.71
N ALA A 81 -4.08 0.02 -11.29
CA ALA A 81 -4.95 -0.85 -12.09
C ALA A 81 -6.28 -0.16 -12.46
N GLY A 82 -6.85 0.64 -11.56
CA GLY A 82 -8.05 1.43 -11.85
C GLY A 82 -7.87 2.46 -12.97
N ARG A 83 -6.63 2.92 -13.23
CA ARG A 83 -6.31 3.83 -14.35
C ARG A 83 -5.95 3.10 -15.65
N HIS A 84 -5.63 1.81 -15.58
CA HIS A 84 -5.14 1.00 -16.70
C HIS A 84 -6.06 -0.19 -17.02
N ASP A 85 -7.37 0.06 -17.10
CA ASP A 85 -8.38 -0.93 -17.52
C ASP A 85 -8.35 -2.24 -16.70
N ALA A 86 -8.06 -2.14 -15.40
CA ALA A 86 -7.94 -3.25 -14.47
C ALA A 86 -6.80 -4.25 -14.77
N GLU A 87 -5.83 -3.87 -15.58
CA GLU A 87 -4.66 -4.66 -15.94
C GLU A 87 -3.36 -3.91 -15.61
N VAL A 88 -2.41 -4.59 -14.97
CA VAL A 88 -1.08 -4.02 -14.70
C VAL A 88 0.01 -5.07 -14.91
N THR A 89 1.18 -4.62 -15.35
CA THR A 89 2.37 -5.47 -15.44
C THR A 89 3.35 -5.16 -14.32
N LEU A 90 4.21 -6.12 -13.98
CA LEU A 90 5.27 -5.89 -12.99
C LEU A 90 6.16 -4.70 -13.38
N ALA A 91 6.54 -4.62 -14.67
CA ALA A 91 7.37 -3.53 -15.18
C ALA A 91 6.70 -2.16 -14.99
N GLN A 92 5.40 -2.07 -15.25
CA GLN A 92 4.63 -0.83 -15.09
C GLN A 92 4.48 -0.42 -13.62
N VAL A 93 4.30 -1.38 -12.71
CA VAL A 93 4.27 -1.11 -11.26
C VAL A 93 5.61 -0.55 -10.79
N VAL A 94 6.73 -1.14 -11.23
CA VAL A 94 8.08 -0.71 -10.87
C VAL A 94 8.38 0.68 -11.43
N ASP A 95 8.04 0.93 -12.70
CA ASP A 95 8.31 2.19 -13.39
C ASP A 95 7.47 3.35 -12.83
N GLU A 96 6.15 3.15 -12.73
CA GLU A 96 5.21 4.21 -12.34
C GLU A 96 5.26 4.51 -10.84
N LEU A 97 5.35 3.48 -9.98
CA LEU A 97 5.41 3.67 -8.52
C LEU A 97 6.83 3.90 -8.02
N ARG A 98 7.85 3.78 -8.87
CA ARG A 98 9.28 3.91 -8.55
C ARG A 98 9.68 3.06 -7.33
N VAL A 99 9.15 1.83 -7.29
CA VAL A 99 9.40 0.86 -6.21
C VAL A 99 10.42 -0.19 -6.63
N PRO A 100 11.19 -0.76 -5.69
CA PRO A 100 12.11 -1.84 -6.02
C PRO A 100 11.33 -3.09 -6.46
N ASP A 101 11.88 -3.82 -7.44
CA ASP A 101 11.26 -4.98 -8.08
C ASP A 101 10.81 -6.06 -7.08
N GLU A 102 11.64 -6.35 -6.07
CA GLU A 102 11.32 -7.29 -4.99
C GLU A 102 10.06 -6.86 -4.20
N ALA A 103 9.88 -5.56 -3.95
CA ALA A 103 8.72 -5.06 -3.22
C ALA A 103 7.46 -5.11 -4.07
N ALA A 104 7.55 -4.82 -5.37
CA ALA A 104 6.45 -4.94 -6.32
C ALA A 104 5.99 -6.40 -6.45
N ARG A 105 6.93 -7.34 -6.63
CA ARG A 105 6.63 -8.79 -6.68
C ARG A 105 5.97 -9.27 -5.39
N ALA A 106 6.50 -8.88 -4.23
CA ALA A 106 5.91 -9.25 -2.95
C ALA A 106 4.50 -8.67 -2.75
N ALA A 107 4.21 -7.48 -3.28
CA ALA A 107 2.89 -6.86 -3.22
C ALA A 107 1.88 -7.54 -4.14
N LEU A 108 2.25 -7.81 -5.39
CA LEU A 108 1.40 -8.53 -6.34
C LEU A 108 1.10 -9.95 -5.83
N ALA A 109 2.07 -10.65 -5.26
CA ALA A 109 1.86 -11.97 -4.66
C ALA A 109 0.89 -11.93 -3.47
N ARG A 110 0.89 -10.85 -2.65
CA ARG A 110 -0.09 -10.68 -1.58
C ARG A 110 -1.48 -10.38 -2.11
N LEU A 111 -1.59 -9.52 -3.11
CA LEU A 111 -2.87 -9.20 -3.76
C LEU A 111 -3.49 -10.45 -4.38
N GLU A 112 -2.67 -11.33 -4.97
CA GLU A 112 -3.09 -12.63 -5.47
C GLU A 112 -3.51 -13.58 -4.34
N ALA A 113 -2.73 -13.68 -3.26
CA ALA A 113 -3.09 -14.48 -2.10
C ALA A 113 -4.40 -14.02 -1.42
N ASN A 114 -4.70 -12.72 -1.50
CA ASN A 114 -5.95 -12.13 -1.01
C ASN A 114 -7.12 -12.28 -2.00
N GLY A 115 -6.91 -12.87 -3.18
CA GLY A 115 -7.93 -13.05 -4.21
C GLY A 115 -8.36 -11.76 -4.93
N LEU A 116 -7.54 -10.70 -4.83
CA LEU A 116 -7.83 -9.41 -5.47
C LEU A 116 -7.27 -9.31 -6.90
N SER A 117 -6.24 -10.10 -7.21
CA SER A 117 -5.64 -10.15 -8.54
C SER A 117 -5.33 -11.58 -8.98
N TYR A 118 -5.28 -11.82 -10.29
CA TYR A 118 -4.84 -13.08 -10.87
C TYR A 118 -3.73 -12.86 -11.89
N GLN A 119 -2.74 -13.75 -11.89
CA GLN A 119 -1.66 -13.74 -12.86
C GLN A 119 -2.11 -14.46 -14.15
N GLU A 120 -2.08 -13.75 -15.28
CA GLU A 120 -2.32 -14.33 -16.61
C GLU A 120 -1.10 -14.09 -17.50
N ARG A 121 -0.76 -15.08 -18.32
CA ARG A 121 0.35 -14.97 -19.28
C ARG A 121 -0.23 -14.75 -20.68
N ARG A 122 -0.21 -13.50 -21.15
CA ARG A 122 -0.62 -13.12 -22.51
C ARG A 122 0.60 -12.78 -23.35
N GLU A 123 0.66 -13.30 -24.57
CA GLU A 123 1.63 -12.85 -25.59
C GLU A 123 3.09 -12.85 -25.11
N GLY A 124 3.45 -13.78 -24.21
CA GLY A 124 4.80 -13.88 -23.64
C GLY A 124 5.11 -12.94 -22.47
N ARG A 125 4.19 -12.05 -22.06
CA ARG A 125 4.30 -11.20 -20.87
C ARG A 125 3.38 -11.65 -19.74
N THR A 126 3.83 -11.43 -18.51
CA THR A 126 3.04 -11.64 -17.29
C THR A 126 2.20 -10.40 -17.01
N VAL A 127 0.88 -10.55 -16.94
CA VAL A 127 -0.07 -9.49 -16.63
C VAL A 127 -0.84 -9.88 -15.37
N TYR A 128 -1.11 -8.91 -14.51
CA TYR A 128 -1.94 -9.07 -13.32
C TYR A 128 -3.29 -8.39 -13.56
N LEU A 129 -4.36 -9.19 -13.50
CA LEU A 129 -5.74 -8.76 -13.73
C LEU A 129 -6.44 -8.53 -12.40
N PHE A 130 -7.18 -7.43 -12.31
CA PHE A 130 -7.95 -7.05 -11.12
C PHE A 130 -9.45 -7.11 -11.41
N PRO A 131 -10.09 -8.29 -11.32
CA PRO A 131 -11.48 -8.47 -11.75
C PRO A 131 -12.48 -7.59 -10.97
N GLY A 132 -12.17 -7.23 -9.73
CA GLY A 132 -13.01 -6.32 -8.93
C GLY A 132 -13.03 -4.87 -9.42
N LEU A 133 -12.06 -4.47 -10.26
CA LEU A 133 -11.98 -3.13 -10.85
C LEU A 133 -12.57 -3.06 -12.26
N LYS A 134 -12.78 -4.21 -12.91
CA LYS A 134 -13.40 -4.25 -14.23
C LYS A 134 -14.86 -3.84 -14.08
N GLU A 135 -15.26 -2.74 -14.69
CA GLU A 135 -16.66 -2.32 -14.71
C GLU A 135 -17.50 -3.47 -15.29
N SER A 136 -18.17 -4.23 -14.43
CA SER A 136 -19.19 -5.18 -14.89
C SER A 136 -20.32 -4.37 -15.50
N LYS A 137 -20.32 -4.26 -16.82
CA LYS A 137 -21.35 -3.53 -17.55
C LYS A 137 -22.59 -4.40 -17.50
N VAL A 138 -23.46 -4.11 -16.54
CA VAL A 138 -24.76 -4.77 -16.46
C VAL A 138 -25.60 -4.26 -17.64
N VAL A 139 -25.89 -5.15 -18.58
CA VAL A 139 -26.72 -4.87 -19.76
C VAL A 139 -28.01 -5.66 -19.68
N ARG A 140 -29.12 -5.06 -20.12
CA ARG A 140 -30.37 -5.79 -20.35
C ARG A 140 -30.30 -6.40 -21.74
N ARG A 141 -30.11 -7.72 -21.84
CA ARG A 141 -30.14 -8.43 -23.11
C ARG A 141 -31.53 -9.01 -23.34
N CYS A 142 -32.09 -8.81 -24.52
CA CYS A 142 -33.34 -9.47 -24.90
C CYS A 142 -33.07 -10.94 -25.24
N ALA A 143 -33.78 -11.87 -24.60
CA ALA A 143 -33.64 -13.31 -24.86
C ALA A 143 -34.03 -13.73 -26.29
N TYR A 144 -34.80 -12.90 -27.01
CA TYR A 144 -35.33 -13.24 -28.33
C TYR A 144 -34.52 -12.65 -29.49
N CYS A 145 -34.16 -11.37 -29.42
CA CYS A 145 -33.45 -10.70 -30.51
C CYS A 145 -31.97 -10.43 -30.22
N GLY A 146 -31.50 -10.69 -28.99
CA GLY A 146 -30.11 -10.49 -28.60
C GLY A 146 -29.68 -9.03 -28.42
N ASN A 147 -30.55 -8.05 -28.70
CA ASN A 147 -30.23 -6.63 -28.50
C ASN A 147 -29.92 -6.31 -27.04
N GLU A 148 -28.92 -5.45 -26.85
CA GLU A 148 -28.45 -4.98 -25.56
C GLU A 148 -28.96 -3.56 -25.30
N TYR A 149 -29.59 -3.38 -24.15
CA TYR A 149 -30.13 -2.09 -23.71
C TYR A 149 -29.50 -1.70 -22.38
N SER A 150 -29.27 -0.40 -22.19
CA SER A 150 -28.75 0.14 -20.92
C SER A 150 -29.77 -0.02 -19.80
N VAL A 151 -29.30 -0.41 -18.61
CA VAL A 151 -30.15 -0.55 -17.41
C VAL A 151 -30.73 0.80 -16.96
N ARG A 152 -30.07 1.92 -17.32
CA ARG A 152 -30.53 3.28 -16.97
C ARG A 152 -31.84 3.67 -17.64
N GLU A 153 -32.18 3.04 -18.76
CA GLU A 153 -33.40 3.35 -19.47
C GLU A 153 -34.54 2.44 -18.96
N PRO A 154 -35.70 3.00 -18.55
CA PRO A 154 -36.80 2.24 -17.97
C PRO A 154 -37.60 1.49 -19.06
N LEU A 155 -36.92 0.65 -19.85
CA LEU A 155 -37.58 -0.25 -20.79
C LEU A 155 -37.90 -1.57 -20.09
N HIS A 156 -39.20 -1.87 -20.02
CA HIS A 156 -39.73 -3.13 -19.51
C HIS A 156 -39.92 -4.19 -20.60
N LYS A 157 -39.94 -3.76 -21.87
CA LYS A 157 -40.07 -4.62 -23.06
C LYS A 157 -39.09 -4.19 -24.12
N CYS A 158 -38.61 -5.14 -24.91
CA CYS A 158 -37.74 -4.85 -26.04
C CYS A 158 -38.51 -4.03 -27.11
N PRO A 159 -38.02 -2.85 -27.52
CA PRO A 159 -38.67 -2.03 -28.55
C PRO A 159 -38.58 -2.65 -29.94
N ASN A 160 -37.63 -3.57 -30.16
CA ASN A 160 -37.42 -4.22 -31.44
C ASN A 160 -38.34 -5.45 -31.65
N CYS A 161 -38.55 -6.26 -30.60
CA CYS A 161 -39.25 -7.55 -30.74
C CYS A 161 -40.34 -7.81 -29.68
N GLY A 162 -40.59 -6.87 -28.76
CA GLY A 162 -41.61 -7.00 -27.71
C GLY A 162 -41.30 -8.01 -26.60
N GLY A 163 -40.18 -8.73 -26.68
CA GLY A 163 -39.77 -9.74 -25.71
C GLY A 163 -39.34 -9.17 -24.35
N GLN A 164 -39.29 -10.03 -23.34
CA GLN A 164 -38.75 -9.68 -22.03
C GLN A 164 -37.23 -9.45 -22.10
N LEU A 165 -36.78 -8.50 -21.28
CA LEU A 165 -35.38 -8.16 -21.13
C LEU A 165 -34.83 -8.85 -19.89
N GLU A 166 -33.77 -9.62 -20.05
CA GLU A 166 -33.05 -10.26 -18.94
C GLU A 166 -31.80 -9.46 -18.60
N ILE A 167 -31.52 -9.32 -17.31
CA ILE A 167 -30.34 -8.61 -16.83
C ILE A 167 -29.17 -9.59 -16.86
N VAL A 168 -28.22 -9.34 -17.75
CA VAL A 168 -27.01 -10.16 -17.87
C VAL A 168 -25.81 -9.33 -17.40
N LYS A 169 -24.97 -9.90 -16.54
CA LYS A 169 -23.69 -9.32 -16.15
C LYS A 169 -22.65 -9.74 -17.19
N THR A 170 -21.99 -8.78 -17.82
CA THR A 170 -20.87 -8.99 -18.74
C THR A 170 -19.60 -8.43 -18.13
#